data_AF-A0A6J1R8Z1-F1
#
_entry.id   AF-A0A6J1R8Z1-F1
#
_cell.length_a   1.000
_cell.length_b   1.000
_cell.length_c   1.000
_cell.angle_alpha   90.00
_cell.angle_beta   90.00
_cell.angle_gamma   90.00
#
_symmetry.space_group_name_H-M   'P 1'
#
loop_
_entity.id
_entity.type
_entity.pdbx_description
1 polymer ?
#
loop_
_entity_poly.entity_id
_entity_poly.type
_entity_poly.pdbx_seq_one_letter_code
_entity_poly.pdbx_strand_id
1 'polypeptide(L)'
;MHPSQHFYNITDLYFLYYVSEYNSRIFQPFVLSEQDRLILGPNIDAIAQYLSTLPRTLKPVTVSKLDTEEPSKFKNKIENYISPSKSITYMLHSQHTANMKITITVHNFGYGTIKACSWNQFNSEETMACQQLNAHKEINLIDNYTCIDIRCPHIYLRIQNATSFYKCAEMECKLPDQVRYIIRMQNTYNSAEKMIFINVFVTLYLYLQLAVFNI
;
A
#
# COMPACT_ATOMS: atom_id res chain seq x y z
N MET A 1 -4.45 1.75 37.95
CA MET A 1 -3.31 1.21 37.18
C MET A 1 -3.60 1.47 35.71
N HIS A 2 -3.03 2.52 35.15
CA HIS A 2 -3.05 2.75 33.70
C HIS A 2 -1.99 1.85 33.07
N PRO A 3 -2.34 0.90 32.19
CA PRO A 3 -1.33 0.29 31.34
C PRO A 3 -0.94 1.36 30.31
N SER A 4 0.32 1.79 30.40
CA SER A 4 0.98 2.62 29.41
C SER A 4 0.87 1.96 28.02
N GLN A 5 0.05 2.55 27.16
CA GLN A 5 -0.09 2.22 25.75
C GLN A 5 1.17 2.62 24.99
N HIS A 6 2.16 1.74 24.99
CA HIS A 6 3.15 1.66 23.91
C HIS A 6 2.88 0.40 23.10
N PHE A 7 1.73 0.36 22.43
CA PHE A 7 1.59 -0.54 21.29
C PHE A 7 2.27 0.13 20.11
N TYR A 8 3.38 -0.47 19.66
CA TYR A 8 3.93 -0.20 18.35
C TYR A 8 2.80 -0.31 17.33
N ASN A 9 2.58 0.76 16.57
CA ASN A 9 1.54 0.82 15.55
C ASN A 9 1.96 -0.12 14.40
N ILE A 10 1.63 -1.42 14.50
CA ILE A 10 1.79 -2.38 13.42
C ILE A 10 0.63 -2.14 12.46
N THR A 11 0.80 -1.17 11.58
CA THR A 11 -0.16 -0.62 10.62
C THR A 11 -0.68 -1.63 9.58
N ASP A 12 -0.22 -2.87 9.62
CA ASP A 12 -0.62 -3.98 8.73
C ASP A 12 -1.27 -5.17 9.46
N LEU A 13 -1.53 -5.05 10.77
CA LEU A 13 -2.15 -6.13 11.55
C LEU A 13 -3.58 -5.77 11.90
N TYR A 14 -4.53 -6.62 11.50
CA TYR A 14 -5.95 -6.47 11.79
C TYR A 14 -6.42 -7.66 12.63
N PHE A 15 -7.10 -7.39 13.75
CA PHE A 15 -7.67 -8.44 14.59
C PHE A 15 -9.15 -8.64 14.27
N LEU A 16 -9.50 -9.89 13.96
CA LEU A 16 -10.88 -10.33 13.80
C LEU A 16 -11.25 -11.28 14.94
N TYR A 17 -12.22 -10.88 15.75
CA TYR A 17 -12.78 -11.69 16.81
C TYR A 17 -14.10 -12.29 16.35
N TYR A 18 -14.22 -13.61 16.36
CA TYR A 18 -15.48 -14.31 16.10
C TYR A 18 -15.97 -14.95 17.40
N VAL A 19 -17.10 -14.46 17.92
CA VAL A 19 -17.55 -14.79 19.28
C VAL A 19 -19.06 -15.04 19.33
N SER A 20 -19.51 -15.80 20.32
CA SER A 20 -20.95 -15.92 20.61
C SER A 20 -21.48 -14.62 21.22
N GLU A 21 -22.78 -14.36 21.10
CA GLU A 21 -23.43 -13.20 21.73
C GLU A 21 -23.15 -13.13 23.24
N TYR A 22 -23.17 -14.28 23.91
CA TYR A 22 -22.87 -14.39 25.35
C TYR A 22 -21.46 -13.89 25.71
N ASN A 23 -20.46 -14.19 24.86
CA ASN A 23 -19.07 -13.83 25.12
C ASN A 23 -18.70 -12.44 24.58
N SER A 24 -19.56 -11.77 23.81
CA SER A 24 -19.28 -10.48 23.17
C SER A 24 -18.72 -9.43 24.12
N ARG A 25 -19.30 -9.30 25.32
CA ARG A 25 -18.89 -8.34 26.36
C ARG A 25 -17.47 -8.58 26.89
N ILE A 26 -17.02 -9.84 26.90
CA ILE A 26 -15.67 -10.21 27.34
C ILE A 26 -14.65 -9.79 26.28
N PHE A 27 -15.01 -9.87 25.00
CA PHE A 27 -14.08 -9.63 23.90
C PHE A 27 -14.07 -8.19 23.38
N GLN A 28 -15.12 -7.41 23.65
CA GLN A 28 -15.22 -6.00 23.26
C GLN A 28 -13.97 -5.16 23.62
N PRO A 29 -13.34 -5.31 24.81
CA PRO A 29 -12.16 -4.53 25.17
C PRO A 29 -10.89 -4.84 24.36
N PHE A 30 -10.86 -5.95 23.61
CA PHE A 30 -9.71 -6.31 22.76
C PHE A 30 -9.80 -5.74 21.33
N VAL A 31 -10.88 -5.03 20.99
CA VAL A 31 -10.97 -4.25 19.76
C VAL A 31 -10.19 -2.96 20.00
N LEU A 32 -8.95 -2.91 19.50
CA LEU A 32 -7.99 -1.84 19.81
C LEU A 32 -7.93 -0.76 18.73
N SER A 33 -8.32 -1.09 17.50
CA SER A 33 -8.27 -0.18 16.35
C SER A 33 -9.62 -0.09 15.63
N GLU A 34 -9.79 0.96 14.81
CA GLU A 34 -10.96 1.09 13.94
C GLU A 34 -11.02 0.01 12.85
N GLN A 35 -9.88 -0.63 12.56
CA GLN A 35 -9.75 -1.72 11.61
C GLN A 35 -10.05 -3.07 12.25
N ASP A 36 -9.96 -3.19 13.58
CA ASP A 36 -10.36 -4.41 14.28
C ASP A 36 -11.88 -4.60 14.20
N ARG A 37 -12.32 -5.86 14.19
CA ARG A 37 -13.74 -6.20 14.16
C ARG A 37 -14.07 -7.34 15.09
N LEU A 38 -15.24 -7.23 15.69
CA LEU A 38 -15.90 -8.28 16.45
C LEU A 38 -17.15 -8.72 15.69
N ILE A 39 -17.15 -9.96 15.22
CA ILE A 39 -18.27 -10.59 14.51
C ILE A 39 -18.96 -11.54 15.48
N LEU A 40 -20.28 -11.35 15.63
CA LEU A 40 -21.12 -12.23 16.42
C LEU A 40 -21.55 -13.43 15.57
N GLY A 41 -21.33 -14.64 16.10
CA GLY A 41 -21.84 -15.88 15.54
C GLY A 41 -23.36 -15.99 15.66
N PRO A 42 -23.97 -17.02 15.03
CA PRO A 42 -23.32 -18.19 14.44
C PRO A 42 -22.99 -18.06 12.95
N ASN A 43 -23.21 -16.90 12.34
CA ASN A 43 -23.02 -16.73 10.90
C ASN A 43 -21.54 -16.63 10.52
N ILE A 44 -20.93 -17.77 10.16
CA ILE A 44 -19.53 -17.83 9.72
C ILE A 44 -19.30 -17.10 8.38
N ASP A 45 -20.32 -16.99 7.53
CA ASP A 45 -20.20 -16.31 6.23
C ASP A 45 -19.91 -14.81 6.40
N ALA A 46 -20.30 -14.24 7.55
CA ALA A 46 -19.95 -12.87 7.92
C ALA A 46 -18.43 -12.65 7.99
N ILE A 47 -17.66 -13.69 8.35
CA ILE A 47 -16.19 -13.64 8.32
C ILE A 47 -15.71 -13.47 6.89
N ALA A 48 -16.14 -14.35 5.99
CA ALA A 48 -15.73 -14.31 4.58
C ALA A 48 -16.15 -13.00 3.91
N GLN A 49 -17.36 -12.52 4.21
CA GLN A 49 -17.86 -11.24 3.73
C GLN A 49 -16.99 -10.09 4.23
N TYR A 50 -16.68 -10.02 5.53
CA TYR A 50 -15.83 -8.97 6.08
C TYR A 50 -14.41 -9.02 5.53
N LEU A 51 -13.77 -10.19 5.48
CA LEU A 51 -12.43 -10.35 4.93
C LEU A 51 -12.36 -9.92 3.45
N SER A 52 -13.47 -10.06 2.69
CA SER A 52 -13.53 -9.58 1.31
C SER A 52 -13.57 -8.05 1.19
N THR A 53 -13.92 -7.32 2.26
CA THR A 53 -13.90 -5.85 2.30
C THR A 53 -12.53 -5.28 2.64
N LEU A 54 -11.65 -6.08 3.27
CA LEU A 54 -10.35 -5.61 3.71
C LEU A 54 -9.45 -5.32 2.50
N PRO A 55 -8.83 -4.13 2.43
CA PRO A 55 -7.88 -3.84 1.37
C PRO A 55 -6.60 -4.65 1.57
N ARG A 56 -6.01 -5.10 0.47
CA ARG A 56 -4.68 -5.71 0.49
C ARG A 56 -3.60 -4.64 0.58
N THR A 57 -2.62 -4.81 1.46
CA THR A 57 -1.54 -3.83 1.60
C THR A 57 -0.64 -3.81 0.36
N LEU A 58 -0.37 -2.60 -0.14
CA LEU A 58 0.69 -2.30 -1.09
C LEU A 58 1.91 -1.77 -0.33
N LYS A 59 3.06 -2.38 -0.56
CA LYS A 59 4.34 -1.96 -0.01
C LYS A 59 5.29 -1.62 -1.16
N PRO A 60 5.68 -0.36 -1.35
CA PRO A 60 6.71 0.00 -2.31
C PRO A 60 8.03 -0.63 -1.87
N VAL A 61 8.77 -1.26 -2.78
CA VAL A 61 10.14 -1.69 -2.46
C VAL A 61 11.06 -0.50 -2.61
N THR A 62 11.59 -0.02 -1.50
CA THR A 62 12.59 1.04 -1.44
C THR A 62 13.83 0.60 -2.20
N VAL A 63 14.13 1.25 -3.34
CA VAL A 63 15.39 1.07 -4.04
C VAL A 63 16.43 1.95 -3.35
N SER A 64 17.44 1.34 -2.74
CA SER A 64 18.51 2.11 -2.10
C SER A 64 19.42 2.69 -3.20
N LYS A 65 19.94 3.92 -3.01
CA LYS A 65 20.94 4.50 -3.94
C LYS A 65 22.23 3.67 -4.01
N LEU A 66 22.44 2.72 -3.10
CA LEU A 66 23.60 1.84 -3.03
C LEU A 66 23.37 0.50 -3.75
N ASP A 67 22.16 0.26 -4.27
CA ASP A 67 21.85 -0.96 -5.00
C ASP A 67 22.40 -0.80 -6.43
N THR A 68 23.63 -1.27 -6.63
CA THR A 68 24.32 -1.36 -7.94
C THR A 68 23.70 -2.41 -8.86
N GLU A 69 22.76 -3.20 -8.35
CA GLU A 69 21.96 -4.12 -9.15
C GLU A 69 20.74 -3.34 -9.66
N GLU A 70 20.51 -3.36 -10.99
CA GLU A 70 19.24 -2.86 -11.54
C GLU A 70 18.09 -3.38 -10.66
N PRO A 71 17.16 -2.52 -10.22
CA PRO A 71 16.06 -2.94 -9.37
C PRO A 71 15.38 -4.09 -10.09
N SER A 72 15.57 -5.31 -9.55
CA SER A 72 15.17 -6.52 -10.26
C SER A 72 13.76 -6.30 -10.75
N LYS A 73 13.52 -6.50 -12.05
CA LYS A 73 12.29 -6.12 -12.75
C LYS A 73 11.02 -6.68 -12.07
N PHE A 74 11.16 -7.54 -11.06
CA PHE A 74 10.13 -8.27 -10.32
C PHE A 74 9.90 -7.83 -8.87
N LYS A 75 10.85 -7.18 -8.18
CA LYS A 75 10.69 -6.81 -6.75
C LYS A 75 9.49 -5.90 -6.49
N ASN A 76 9.12 -5.09 -7.47
CA ASN A 76 8.09 -4.06 -7.37
C ASN A 76 6.75 -4.44 -8.04
N LYS A 77 6.48 -5.75 -8.20
CA LYS A 77 5.31 -6.25 -8.90
C LYS A 77 4.41 -7.07 -7.98
N ILE A 78 3.11 -6.83 -8.07
CA ILE A 78 2.08 -7.70 -7.50
C ILE A 78 1.28 -8.27 -8.67
N GLU A 79 1.38 -9.58 -8.84
CA GLU A 79 0.57 -10.32 -9.78
C GLU A 79 -0.66 -10.88 -9.07
N ASN A 80 -1.83 -10.78 -9.71
CA ASN A 80 -3.05 -11.35 -9.18
C ASN A 80 -4.08 -11.62 -10.28
N TYR A 81 -5.13 -12.34 -9.89
CA TYR A 81 -6.22 -12.78 -10.75
C TYR A 81 -7.54 -12.28 -10.18
N ILE A 82 -8.44 -11.82 -11.05
CA ILE A 82 -9.78 -11.35 -10.66
C ILE A 82 -10.85 -12.10 -11.44
N SER A 83 -11.81 -12.67 -10.70
CA SER A 83 -13.00 -13.29 -11.30
C SER A 83 -14.01 -12.22 -11.74
N PRO A 84 -14.86 -12.54 -12.74
CA PRO A 84 -16.01 -11.69 -13.07
C PRO A 84 -16.86 -11.38 -11.84
N SER A 85 -17.44 -10.18 -11.80
CA SER A 85 -18.30 -9.69 -10.69
C SER A 85 -17.61 -9.57 -9.33
N LYS A 86 -16.28 -9.76 -9.24
CA LYS A 86 -15.51 -9.50 -8.03
C LYS A 86 -14.77 -8.16 -8.14
N SER A 87 -14.36 -7.66 -6.99
CA SER A 87 -13.48 -6.50 -6.85
C SER A 87 -12.39 -6.82 -5.85
N ILE A 88 -11.18 -6.32 -6.08
CA ILE A 88 -10.06 -6.43 -5.16
C ILE A 88 -9.58 -5.02 -4.88
N THR A 89 -9.66 -4.63 -3.60
CA THR A 89 -9.16 -3.34 -3.14
C THR A 89 -7.75 -3.52 -2.56
N TYR A 90 -6.92 -2.53 -2.82
CA TYR A 90 -5.55 -2.41 -2.36
C TYR A 90 -5.39 -1.08 -1.65
N MET A 91 -4.54 -1.03 -0.63
CA MET A 91 -4.24 0.17 0.12
C MET A 91 -2.73 0.34 0.24
N LEU A 92 -2.24 1.50 -0.15
CA LEU A 92 -0.91 1.98 0.14
C LEU A 92 -0.99 2.93 1.33
N HIS A 93 -0.48 2.48 2.47
CA HIS A 93 -0.51 3.23 3.73
C HIS A 93 0.38 4.49 3.63
N SER A 94 -0.04 5.58 4.28
CA SER A 94 0.59 6.90 4.18
C SER A 94 2.02 6.92 4.69
N GLN A 95 2.31 6.10 5.69
CA GLN A 95 3.67 5.86 6.21
C GLN A 95 4.66 5.40 5.14
N HIS A 96 4.19 4.77 4.06
CA HIS A 96 5.01 4.30 2.95
C HIS A 96 5.11 5.31 1.80
N THR A 97 4.42 6.45 1.91
CA THR A 97 4.38 7.49 0.87
C THR A 97 5.03 8.80 1.30
N ALA A 98 5.33 8.97 2.59
CA ALA A 98 5.96 10.18 3.12
C ALA A 98 7.33 10.43 2.46
N ASN A 99 7.54 11.65 1.93
CA ASN A 99 8.77 12.08 1.27
C ASN A 99 9.17 11.25 0.02
N MET A 100 8.23 10.48 -0.53
CA MET A 100 8.44 9.69 -1.73
C MET A 100 7.60 10.22 -2.88
N LYS A 101 8.16 10.13 -4.07
CA LYS A 101 7.46 10.26 -5.33
C LYS A 101 7.08 8.86 -5.81
N ILE A 102 5.80 8.60 -6.00
CA ILE A 102 5.26 7.27 -6.31
C ILE A 102 4.53 7.27 -7.64
N THR A 103 4.82 6.25 -8.46
CA THR A 103 4.07 5.91 -9.66
C THR A 103 3.54 4.50 -9.51
N ILE A 104 2.24 4.30 -9.75
CA ILE A 104 1.59 2.99 -9.75
C ILE A 104 0.98 2.73 -11.11
N THR A 105 1.40 1.63 -11.73
CA THR A 105 0.91 1.19 -13.04
C THR A 105 0.14 -0.11 -12.91
N VAL A 106 -0.89 -0.27 -13.73
CA VAL A 106 -1.70 -1.49 -13.81
C VAL A 106 -1.61 -2.02 -15.23
N HIS A 107 -1.22 -3.28 -15.37
CA HIS A 107 -1.08 -3.98 -16.64
C HIS A 107 -2.01 -5.18 -16.68
N ASN A 108 -2.87 -5.23 -17.70
CA ASN A 108 -3.78 -6.35 -17.95
C ASN A 108 -3.11 -7.36 -18.91
N PHE A 109 -3.15 -8.66 -18.59
CA PHE A 109 -2.34 -9.67 -19.27
C PHE A 109 -3.03 -10.39 -20.44
N GLY A 110 -4.29 -10.07 -20.77
CA GLY A 110 -4.88 -10.44 -22.07
C GLY A 110 -6.09 -11.37 -22.06
N TYR A 111 -6.43 -11.98 -20.94
CA TYR A 111 -7.60 -12.88 -20.84
C TYR A 111 -8.96 -12.17 -20.92
N GLY A 112 -8.97 -10.83 -20.94
CA GLY A 112 -10.18 -10.06 -20.80
C GLY A 112 -9.95 -8.56 -20.69
N THR A 113 -10.94 -7.85 -20.17
CA THR A 113 -10.82 -6.45 -19.73
C THR A 113 -11.02 -6.33 -18.23
N ILE A 114 -10.46 -5.27 -17.65
CA ILE A 114 -10.66 -4.91 -16.23
C ILE A 114 -10.90 -3.40 -16.12
N LYS A 115 -11.53 -2.98 -15.03
CA LYS A 115 -11.59 -1.57 -14.62
C LYS A 115 -10.67 -1.35 -13.43
N ALA A 116 -9.72 -0.44 -13.57
CA ALA A 116 -8.83 -0.03 -12.49
C ALA A 116 -9.23 1.36 -12.01
N CYS A 117 -9.34 1.54 -10.69
CA CYS A 117 -9.71 2.80 -10.06
C CYS A 117 -8.73 3.17 -8.96
N SER A 118 -8.50 4.47 -8.75
CA SER A 118 -7.72 5.01 -7.63
C SER A 118 -8.46 6.17 -6.95
N TRP A 119 -8.21 6.34 -5.66
CA TRP A 119 -8.64 7.49 -4.88
C TRP A 119 -7.71 7.70 -3.69
N ASN A 120 -7.69 8.94 -3.20
CA ASN A 120 -6.95 9.32 -2.01
C ASN A 120 -7.95 9.71 -0.92
N GLN A 121 -7.77 9.19 0.28
CA GLN A 121 -8.62 9.51 1.43
C GLN A 121 -8.12 10.80 2.10
N PHE A 122 -8.18 11.93 1.38
CA PHE A 122 -7.83 13.24 1.94
C PHE A 122 -8.98 13.87 2.73
N ASN A 123 -10.21 13.76 2.23
CA ASN A 123 -11.44 14.32 2.80
C ASN A 123 -12.61 13.37 2.49
N SER A 124 -13.70 13.47 3.26
CA SER A 124 -14.90 12.61 3.19
C SER A 124 -15.60 12.53 1.82
N GLU A 125 -15.20 13.32 0.83
CA GLU A 125 -15.63 13.21 -0.57
C GLU A 125 -14.56 12.48 -1.39
N GLU A 126 -14.74 11.17 -1.53
CA GLU A 126 -13.87 10.31 -2.35
C GLU A 126 -14.17 10.50 -3.84
N THR A 127 -13.37 11.30 -4.54
CA THR A 127 -13.42 11.34 -6.01
C THR A 127 -12.62 10.18 -6.58
N MET A 128 -13.31 9.09 -6.89
CA MET A 128 -12.70 7.91 -7.50
C MET A 128 -12.45 8.12 -8.99
N ALA A 129 -11.18 8.08 -9.40
CA ALA A 129 -10.78 8.09 -10.80
C ALA A 129 -10.70 6.65 -11.31
N CYS A 130 -11.35 6.34 -12.44
CA CYS A 130 -11.38 5.00 -13.00
C CYS A 130 -11.06 4.98 -14.49
N GLN A 131 -10.38 3.93 -14.93
CA GLN A 131 -10.09 3.67 -16.34
C GLN A 131 -10.36 2.20 -16.67
N GLN A 132 -10.95 1.96 -17.84
CA GLN A 132 -11.10 0.62 -18.40
C GLN A 132 -9.80 0.23 -19.11
N LEU A 133 -9.28 -0.96 -18.82
CA LEU A 133 -8.10 -1.53 -19.47
C LEU A 133 -8.52 -2.72 -20.33
N ASN A 134 -8.30 -2.60 -21.62
CA ASN A 134 -8.43 -3.72 -22.54
C ASN A 134 -7.28 -4.73 -22.36
N ALA A 135 -7.41 -5.88 -23.03
CA ALA A 135 -6.37 -6.90 -23.08
C ALA A 135 -5.00 -6.32 -23.46
N HIS A 136 -3.94 -6.72 -22.76
CA HIS A 136 -2.55 -6.28 -22.99
C HIS A 136 -2.29 -4.77 -22.86
N LYS A 137 -3.21 -4.01 -22.26
CA LYS A 137 -3.02 -2.58 -21.99
C LYS A 137 -2.39 -2.36 -20.62
N GLU A 138 -1.53 -1.35 -20.55
CA GLU A 138 -0.98 -0.81 -19.31
C GLU A 138 -1.41 0.65 -19.16
N ILE A 139 -1.72 1.07 -17.94
CA ILE A 139 -2.00 2.48 -17.60
C ILE A 139 -1.22 2.91 -16.36
N ASN A 140 -0.94 4.21 -16.28
CA ASN A 140 -0.51 4.86 -15.05
C ASN A 140 -1.77 5.27 -14.28
N LEU A 141 -2.06 4.54 -13.21
CA LEU A 141 -3.22 4.83 -12.37
C LEU A 141 -2.91 5.96 -11.39
N ILE A 142 -1.64 6.06 -10.99
CA ILE A 142 -1.08 7.16 -10.22
C ILE A 142 0.26 7.49 -10.86
N ASP A 143 0.45 8.74 -11.27
CA ASP A 143 1.69 9.19 -11.89
C ASP A 143 2.33 10.27 -11.05
N ASN A 144 3.57 10.02 -10.61
CA ASN A 144 4.42 11.02 -9.98
C ASN A 144 3.82 11.66 -8.71
N TYR A 145 2.93 10.95 -8.00
CA TYR A 145 2.30 11.45 -6.78
C TYR A 145 3.37 11.75 -5.74
N THR A 146 3.35 12.97 -5.23
CA THR A 146 4.34 13.45 -4.27
C THR A 146 3.62 13.94 -3.03
N CYS A 147 3.98 13.37 -1.88
CA CYS A 147 3.50 13.85 -0.59
C CYS A 147 4.67 14.41 0.23
N ILE A 148 4.60 15.71 0.55
CA ILE A 148 5.67 16.49 1.19
C ILE A 148 5.33 16.79 2.67
N ASP A 149 4.07 16.60 3.08
CA ASP A 149 3.60 16.90 4.45
C ASP A 149 3.49 15.63 5.31
N ILE A 150 3.47 15.77 6.62
CA ILE A 150 3.17 14.72 7.61
C ILE A 150 1.75 14.15 7.48
N ARG A 151 0.85 14.84 6.76
CA ARG A 151 -0.55 14.43 6.53
C ARG A 151 -0.74 13.77 5.15
N CYS A 152 0.09 12.78 4.83
CA CYS A 152 -0.17 11.95 3.66
C CYS A 152 -1.44 11.11 3.87
N PRO A 153 -2.36 11.05 2.90
CA PRO A 153 -3.52 10.19 2.97
C PRO A 153 -3.13 8.76 2.62
N HIS A 154 -4.02 7.82 2.92
CA HIS A 154 -3.97 6.52 2.30
C HIS A 154 -4.36 6.63 0.82
N ILE A 155 -3.66 5.87 0.00
CA ILE A 155 -3.93 5.74 -1.40
C ILE A 155 -4.59 4.38 -1.61
N TYR A 156 -5.76 4.38 -2.23
CA TYR A 156 -6.49 3.15 -2.51
C TYR A 156 -6.54 2.89 -4.01
N LEU A 157 -6.49 1.61 -4.35
CA LEU A 157 -6.65 1.12 -5.71
C LEU A 157 -7.69 0.01 -5.71
N ARG A 158 -8.59 -0.02 -6.69
CA ARG A 158 -9.55 -1.09 -6.86
C ARG A 158 -9.52 -1.62 -8.28
N ILE A 159 -9.31 -2.93 -8.41
CA ILE A 159 -9.49 -3.67 -9.66
C ILE A 159 -10.87 -4.32 -9.60
N GLN A 160 -11.69 -4.10 -10.60
CA GLN A 160 -13.09 -4.56 -10.64
C GLN A 160 -13.61 -4.74 -12.07
N ASN A 161 -14.86 -5.19 -12.18
CA ASN A 161 -15.59 -5.33 -13.44
C ASN A 161 -14.77 -6.07 -14.51
N ALA A 162 -14.22 -7.22 -14.12
CA ALA A 162 -13.49 -8.07 -15.03
C ALA A 162 -14.46 -8.76 -16.00
N THR A 163 -14.15 -8.69 -17.30
CA THR A 163 -14.85 -9.45 -18.34
C THR A 163 -13.83 -10.35 -19.00
N SER A 164 -13.99 -11.67 -18.87
CA SER A 164 -13.12 -12.64 -19.52
C SER A 164 -13.61 -12.94 -20.93
N PHE A 165 -12.65 -12.99 -21.87
CA PHE A 165 -12.86 -13.39 -23.25
C PHE A 165 -12.24 -14.76 -23.55
N TYR A 166 -11.25 -15.16 -22.76
CA TYR A 166 -10.49 -16.39 -22.96
C TYR A 166 -10.32 -17.13 -21.64
N LYS A 167 -10.19 -18.45 -21.73
CA LYS A 167 -9.88 -19.26 -20.55
C LYS A 167 -8.46 -18.97 -20.08
N CYS A 168 -8.34 -18.63 -18.82
CA CYS A 168 -7.10 -18.54 -18.09
C CYS A 168 -6.45 -19.94 -17.99
N ALA A 169 -5.15 -20.02 -18.28
CA ALA A 169 -4.43 -21.28 -18.43
C ALA A 169 -3.21 -21.42 -17.51
N GLU A 170 -2.89 -20.39 -16.72
CA GLU A 170 -1.81 -20.42 -15.73
C GLU A 170 -2.14 -21.30 -14.51
N MET A 171 -1.09 -21.82 -13.87
CA MET A 171 -1.22 -22.67 -12.67
C MET A 171 -1.78 -21.90 -11.46
N GLU A 172 -1.49 -20.61 -11.37
CA GLU A 172 -1.96 -19.72 -10.30
C GLU A 172 -3.44 -19.32 -10.47
N CYS A 173 -4.02 -19.65 -11.63
CA CYS A 173 -5.40 -19.36 -11.94
C CYS A 173 -6.34 -20.35 -11.25
N LYS A 174 -7.23 -19.83 -10.39
CA LYS A 174 -8.17 -20.68 -9.63
C LYS A 174 -9.40 -21.07 -10.44
N LEU A 175 -9.84 -20.20 -11.34
CA LEU A 175 -11.03 -20.39 -12.16
C LEU A 175 -10.71 -20.00 -13.62
N PRO A 176 -11.28 -20.72 -14.60
CA PRO A 176 -10.94 -20.50 -16.01
C PRO A 176 -11.35 -19.12 -16.52
N ASP A 177 -12.28 -18.43 -15.88
CA ASP A 177 -12.79 -17.12 -16.27
C ASP A 177 -12.05 -15.96 -15.60
N GLN A 178 -10.96 -16.21 -14.85
CA GLN A 178 -10.22 -15.13 -14.22
C GLN A 178 -9.39 -14.33 -15.22
N VAL A 179 -9.28 -13.03 -14.95
CA VAL A 179 -8.42 -12.12 -15.71
C VAL A 179 -7.18 -11.79 -14.89
N ARG A 180 -6.01 -12.06 -15.46
CA ARG A 180 -4.70 -11.77 -14.87
C ARG A 180 -4.33 -10.29 -15.01
N TYR A 181 -3.81 -9.71 -13.95
CA TYR A 181 -3.26 -8.37 -13.97
C TYR A 181 -2.01 -8.25 -13.08
N ILE A 182 -1.21 -7.22 -13.36
CA ILE A 182 -0.01 -6.89 -12.60
C ILE A 182 -0.10 -5.43 -12.17
N ILE A 183 0.07 -5.18 -10.87
CA ILE A 183 0.30 -3.85 -10.33
C ILE A 183 1.81 -3.66 -10.19
N ARG A 184 2.35 -2.57 -10.71
CA ARG A 184 3.75 -2.19 -10.51
C ARG A 184 3.85 -0.89 -9.74
N MET A 185 4.79 -0.83 -8.81
CA MET A 185 5.05 0.38 -8.02
C MET A 185 6.48 0.84 -8.27
N GLN A 186 6.66 2.12 -8.54
CA GLN A 186 7.97 2.76 -8.59
C GLN A 186 7.97 3.88 -7.59
N ASN A 187 9.01 3.94 -6.76
CA ASN A 187 9.22 5.04 -5.84
C ASN A 187 10.61 5.63 -6.00
N THR A 188 10.70 6.95 -5.93
CA THR A 188 11.96 7.68 -5.79
C THR A 188 11.88 8.56 -4.55
N TYR A 189 12.95 8.59 -3.77
CA TYR A 189 13.00 9.45 -2.59
C TYR A 189 13.24 10.89 -3.04
N ASN A 190 12.40 11.83 -2.60
CA ASN A 190 12.68 13.23 -2.78
C ASN A 190 13.78 13.60 -1.79
N SER A 191 15.03 13.62 -2.25
CA SER A 191 16.07 14.32 -1.50
C SER A 191 15.82 15.82 -1.64
N ALA A 192 14.85 16.33 -0.88
CA ALA A 192 14.99 17.70 -0.41
C ALA A 192 16.36 17.74 0.25
N GLU A 193 17.24 18.60 -0.27
CA GLU A 193 18.63 18.75 0.14
C GLU A 193 18.67 18.64 1.67
N LYS A 194 19.27 17.57 2.20
CA LYS A 194 19.81 17.66 3.55
C LYS A 194 20.84 18.77 3.43
N MET A 195 20.44 20.01 3.75
CA MET A 195 21.38 21.07 4.07
C MET A 195 22.25 20.44 5.15
N ILE A 196 23.44 20.02 4.75
CA ILE A 196 24.47 19.63 5.66
C ILE A 196 24.73 20.92 6.42
N PHE A 197 24.14 21.04 7.62
CA PHE A 197 24.63 22.00 8.60
C PHE A 197 26.04 21.52 8.91
N ILE A 198 27.00 21.93 8.07
CA ILE A 198 28.42 21.88 8.40
C ILE A 198 28.49 22.70 9.66
N ASN A 199 28.65 21.99 10.77
CA ASN A 199 28.62 22.56 12.09
C ASN A 199 29.76 23.57 12.13
N VAL A 200 29.44 24.87 12.04
CA VAL A 200 30.42 25.96 11.90
C VAL A 200 31.48 25.89 13.01
N PHE A 201 31.11 25.31 14.15
CA PHE A 201 31.99 25.00 15.26
C PHE A 201 33.10 24.00 14.94
N VAL A 202 32.87 22.99 14.09
CA VAL A 202 33.89 22.00 13.69
C VAL A 202 34.90 22.63 12.73
N THR A 203 34.43 23.43 11.77
CA THR A 203 35.31 24.20 10.87
C THR A 203 36.10 25.26 11.63
N LEU A 204 35.49 25.98 12.58
CA LEU A 204 36.17 26.94 13.44
C LEU A 204 37.19 26.27 14.37
N TYR A 205 36.85 25.10 14.93
CA TYR A 205 37.75 24.32 15.78
C TYR A 205 38.96 23.82 14.98
N LEU A 206 38.77 23.28 13.78
CA LEU A 206 39.87 22.86 12.91
C LEU A 206 40.75 24.02 12.47
N TYR A 207 40.16 25.18 12.18
CA TYR A 207 40.91 26.39 11.85
C TYR A 207 41.75 26.90 13.03
N LEU A 208 41.19 26.90 14.24
CA LEU A 208 41.92 27.24 15.47
C LEU A 208 43.07 26.27 15.74
N GLN A 209 42.87 24.96 15.58
CA GLN A 209 43.94 23.98 15.72
C GLN A 209 45.07 24.25 14.70
N LEU A 210 44.76 24.50 13.44
CA LEU A 210 45.75 24.83 12.41
C LEU A 210 46.51 26.14 12.68
N ALA A 211 45.86 27.14 13.28
CA ALA A 211 46.50 28.40 13.67
C ALA A 211 47.44 28.22 14.89
N VAL A 212 47.10 27.34 15.84
CA VAL A 212 47.96 27.06 17.00
C VAL A 212 49.16 26.18 16.64
N PHE A 213 49.02 25.25 15.69
CA PHE A 213 50.12 24.37 15.27
C PHE A 213 51.06 24.97 14.20
N ASN A 214 50.77 26.17 13.67
CA ASN A 214 51.63 26.91 12.73
C ASN A 214 52.37 28.11 13.37
N ILE A 215 52.48 28.12 14.71
CA ILE A 215 53.37 29.00 15.49
C ILE A 215 54.39 28.11 16.19
#